data_AF-A0A1F7Q3H7-F1
#
_entry.id   AF-A0A1F7Q3H7-F1
#
_cell.length_a   1.000
_cell.length_b   1.000
_cell.length_c   1.000
_cell.angle_alpha   90.00
_cell.angle_beta   90.00
_cell.angle_gamma   90.00
#
_symmetry.space_group_name_H-M   'P 1'
#
loop_
_entity.id
_entity.type
_entity.pdbx_description
1 polymer ?
#
loop_
_entity_poly.entity_id
_entity_poly.type
_entity_poly.pdbx_seq_one_letter_code
_entity_poly.pdbx_strand_id
1 'polypeptide(L)'
;MAEKKQSKIQAAKSHATARAQAAKEKAAAVKGAGSKHAGGFAEFIRTQGVIGLAVGLAIGTAAGDTVKKLVEGFINPVVQFIVGSQEGLQAAVWHFEAFGRSADFAWGAFVSSAITLLATALVIYWLVHILKLDRLDKKKE
;
A
#
# COMPACT_ATOMS: atom_id res chain seq x y z
N MET A 1 31.72 38.99 56.15
CA MET A 1 31.79 38.69 54.69
C MET A 1 31.73 37.18 54.34
N ALA A 2 31.66 36.25 55.32
CA ALA A 2 31.67 34.81 55.07
C ALA A 2 30.30 34.19 54.67
N GLU A 3 29.19 34.79 55.12
CA GLU A 3 27.83 34.23 54.98
C GLU A 3 27.29 34.28 53.53
N LYS A 4 27.63 35.34 52.77
CA LYS A 4 27.24 35.51 51.36
C LYS A 4 27.88 34.49 50.41
N LYS A 5 29.01 33.87 50.82
CA LYS A 5 29.76 32.93 49.99
C LYS A 5 29.19 31.50 50.07
N GLN A 6 28.64 31.10 51.21
CA GLN A 6 28.01 29.78 51.38
C GLN A 6 26.61 29.71 50.75
N SER A 7 25.82 30.79 50.81
CA SER A 7 24.52 30.91 50.12
C SER A 7 24.65 30.74 48.59
N LYS A 8 25.67 31.34 47.95
CA LYS A 8 25.91 31.21 46.51
C LYS A 8 26.36 29.80 46.10
N ILE A 9 27.11 29.10 46.95
CA ILE A 9 27.60 27.73 46.66
C ILE A 9 26.46 26.70 46.78
N GLN A 10 25.54 26.88 47.73
CA GLN A 10 24.34 26.03 47.86
C GLN A 10 23.32 26.29 46.75
N ALA A 11 23.09 27.56 46.37
CA ALA A 11 22.22 27.91 45.24
C ALA A 11 22.76 27.43 43.88
N ALA A 12 24.09 27.41 43.71
CA ALA A 12 24.72 26.86 42.50
C ALA A 12 24.63 25.32 42.44
N LYS A 13 24.76 24.63 43.58
CA LYS A 13 24.62 23.17 43.67
C LYS A 13 23.18 22.71 43.41
N SER A 14 22.17 23.41 43.94
CA SER A 14 20.75 23.07 43.71
C SER A 14 20.33 23.30 42.25
N HIS A 15 20.86 24.34 41.60
CA HIS A 15 20.64 24.56 40.16
C HIS A 15 21.32 23.52 39.27
N ALA A 16 22.48 23.01 39.68
CA ALA A 16 23.21 21.96 38.94
C ALA A 16 22.50 20.60 39.04
N THR A 17 22.00 20.21 40.21
CA THR A 17 21.23 18.97 40.39
C THR A 17 19.86 19.05 39.73
N ALA A 18 19.17 20.19 39.79
CA ALA A 18 17.88 20.39 39.10
C ALA A 18 18.02 20.29 37.57
N ARG A 19 19.11 20.82 36.99
CA ARG A 19 19.38 20.69 35.55
C ARG A 19 19.76 19.27 35.14
N ALA A 20 20.51 18.55 35.98
CA ALA A 20 20.85 17.15 35.73
C ALA A 20 19.63 16.22 35.82
N GLN A 21 18.71 16.48 36.74
CA GLN A 21 17.44 15.75 36.86
C GLN A 21 16.50 16.07 35.68
N ALA A 22 16.34 17.34 35.31
CA ALA A 22 15.54 17.72 34.14
C ALA A 22 16.09 17.15 32.82
N ALA A 23 17.42 17.00 32.68
CA ALA A 23 18.03 16.37 31.51
C ALA A 23 17.75 14.85 31.45
N LYS A 24 17.81 14.15 32.59
CA LYS A 24 17.46 12.72 32.68
C LYS A 24 15.98 12.46 32.40
N GLU A 25 15.10 13.32 32.89
CA GLU A 25 13.65 13.22 32.72
C GLU A 25 13.24 13.45 31.26
N LYS A 26 13.86 14.43 30.58
CA LYS A 26 13.68 14.64 29.14
C LYS A 26 14.24 13.49 28.29
N ALA A 27 15.38 12.91 28.67
CA ALA A 27 15.93 11.74 27.97
C ALA A 27 15.04 10.49 28.13
N ALA A 28 14.45 10.28 29.31
CA ALA A 28 13.50 9.20 29.56
C ALA A 28 12.16 9.42 28.84
N ALA A 29 11.67 10.66 28.78
CA ALA A 29 10.45 11.01 28.06
C ALA A 29 10.60 10.80 26.54
N VAL A 30 11.76 11.13 25.95
CA VAL A 30 12.03 10.93 24.51
C VAL A 30 12.16 9.45 24.16
N LYS A 31 12.87 8.64 24.98
CA LYS A 31 12.92 7.18 24.79
C LYS A 31 11.55 6.51 24.98
N GLY A 32 10.79 6.96 25.97
CA GLY A 32 9.46 6.42 26.27
C GLY A 32 8.40 6.80 25.25
N ALA A 33 8.42 8.01 24.70
CA ALA A 33 7.46 8.46 23.69
C ALA A 33 7.62 7.67 22.38
N GLY A 34 8.84 7.49 21.87
CA GLY A 34 9.08 6.69 20.66
C GLY A 34 8.66 5.21 20.83
N SER A 35 8.95 4.61 21.98
CA SER A 35 8.53 3.24 22.31
C SER A 35 7.02 3.11 22.52
N LYS A 36 6.34 4.13 23.08
CA LYS A 36 4.88 4.11 23.29
C LYS A 36 4.12 4.19 21.97
N HIS A 37 4.58 5.00 21.01
CA HIS A 37 3.93 5.09 19.70
C HIS A 37 4.16 3.83 18.86
N ALA A 38 5.39 3.30 18.84
CA ALA A 38 5.69 2.05 18.14
C ALA A 38 4.98 0.84 18.76
N GLY A 39 4.98 0.74 20.09
CA GLY A 39 4.27 -0.31 20.83
C GLY A 39 2.75 -0.22 20.66
N GLY A 40 2.18 0.99 20.71
CA GLY A 40 0.75 1.22 20.49
C GLY A 40 0.31 0.90 19.06
N PHE A 41 1.16 1.17 18.07
CA PHE A 41 0.89 0.81 16.67
C PHE A 41 1.00 -0.69 16.43
N ALA A 42 2.00 -1.37 17.00
CA ALA A 42 2.12 -2.82 16.94
C ALA A 42 0.89 -3.51 17.56
N GLU A 43 0.41 -3.00 18.69
CA GLU A 43 -0.80 -3.51 19.34
C GLU A 43 -2.07 -3.24 18.52
N PHE A 44 -2.16 -2.09 17.84
CA PHE A 44 -3.24 -1.78 16.91
C PHE A 44 -3.29 -2.75 15.72
N ILE A 45 -2.15 -2.98 15.05
CA ILE A 45 -2.04 -3.92 13.93
C ILE A 45 -2.47 -5.33 14.36
N ARG A 46 -2.07 -5.74 15.57
CA ARG A 46 -2.40 -7.04 16.15
C ARG A 46 -3.89 -7.16 16.50
N THR A 47 -4.49 -6.12 17.08
CA THR A 47 -5.89 -6.13 17.55
C THR A 47 -6.90 -6.02 16.41
N GLN A 48 -6.58 -5.25 15.37
CA GLN A 48 -7.50 -4.95 14.27
C GLN A 48 -7.38 -5.94 13.10
N GLY A 49 -6.62 -7.03 13.24
CA GLY A 49 -6.48 -8.05 12.19
C GLY A 49 -5.82 -7.55 10.89
N VAL A 50 -5.15 -6.39 10.92
CA VAL A 50 -4.58 -5.72 9.74
C VAL A 50 -3.49 -6.58 9.09
N ILE A 51 -2.81 -7.43 9.87
CA ILE A 51 -1.79 -8.36 9.36
C ILE A 51 -2.37 -9.28 8.29
N GLY A 52 -3.57 -9.84 8.52
CA GLY A 52 -4.23 -10.73 7.57
C GLY A 52 -4.61 -10.01 6.27
N LEU A 53 -5.13 -8.78 6.38
CA LEU A 53 -5.41 -7.95 5.20
C LEU A 53 -4.14 -7.57 4.44
N ALA A 54 -3.07 -7.19 5.13
CA ALA A 54 -1.81 -6.82 4.52
C ALA A 54 -1.17 -7.98 3.76
N VAL A 55 -1.14 -9.17 4.37
CA VAL A 55 -0.61 -10.38 3.73
C VAL A 55 -1.51 -10.82 2.57
N GLY A 56 -2.83 -10.80 2.76
CA GLY A 56 -3.80 -11.14 1.71
C GLY A 56 -3.68 -10.20 0.50
N LEU A 57 -3.55 -8.90 0.72
CA LEU A 57 -3.34 -7.93 -0.35
C LEU A 57 -1.98 -8.14 -1.04
N ALA A 58 -0.90 -8.34 -0.29
CA ALA A 58 0.44 -8.55 -0.86
C ALA A 58 0.54 -9.82 -1.72
N ILE A 59 -0.07 -10.92 -1.27
CA ILE A 59 -0.14 -12.16 -2.05
C ILE A 59 -1.09 -11.97 -3.24
N GLY A 60 -2.24 -11.31 -3.03
CA GLY A 60 -3.22 -11.05 -4.07
C GLY A 60 -2.67 -10.20 -5.22
N THR A 61 -1.88 -9.16 -4.93
CA THR A 61 -1.22 -8.35 -5.96
C THR A 61 -0.17 -9.16 -6.72
N ALA A 62 0.69 -9.91 -6.03
CA ALA A 62 1.71 -10.75 -6.68
C ALA A 62 1.09 -11.86 -7.57
N ALA A 63 0.03 -12.52 -7.08
CA ALA A 63 -0.71 -13.51 -7.84
C ALA A 63 -1.42 -12.87 -9.04
N GLY A 64 -2.06 -11.71 -8.83
CA GLY A 64 -2.70 -10.93 -9.89
C GLY A 64 -1.73 -10.53 -11.00
N ASP A 65 -0.54 -10.07 -10.65
CA ASP A 65 0.52 -9.72 -11.61
C ASP A 65 0.98 -10.93 -12.44
N THR A 66 1.08 -12.10 -11.81
CA THR A 66 1.45 -13.33 -12.50
C THR A 66 0.39 -13.73 -13.53
N VAL A 67 -0.89 -13.67 -13.15
CA VAL A 67 -1.99 -13.97 -14.07
C VAL A 67 -2.07 -12.93 -15.18
N LYS A 68 -1.89 -11.64 -14.87
CA LYS A 68 -1.86 -10.57 -15.87
C LYS A 68 -0.78 -10.83 -16.91
N LYS A 69 0.44 -11.19 -16.51
CA LYS A 69 1.52 -11.55 -17.44
C LYS A 69 1.19 -12.78 -18.29
N LEU A 70 0.51 -13.76 -17.72
CA LEU A 70 0.04 -14.94 -18.47
C LEU A 70 -0.99 -14.53 -19.54
N VAL A 71 -1.93 -13.65 -19.18
CA VAL A 71 -2.94 -13.12 -20.10
C VAL A 71 -2.28 -12.29 -21.21
N GLU A 72 -1.34 -11.41 -20.85
CA GLU A 72 -0.58 -10.60 -21.80
C GLU A 72 0.28 -11.45 -22.75
N GLY A 73 0.87 -12.53 -22.25
CA GLY A 73 1.73 -13.41 -23.04
C GLY A 73 0.98 -14.38 -23.96
N PHE A 74 -0.19 -14.86 -23.56
CA PHE A 74 -0.90 -15.93 -24.28
C PHE A 74 -2.25 -15.51 -24.86
N ILE A 75 -3.01 -14.66 -24.15
CA ILE A 75 -4.35 -14.25 -24.58
C ILE A 75 -4.29 -13.02 -25.46
N ASN A 76 -3.47 -12.01 -25.12
CA ASN A 76 -3.37 -10.80 -25.95
C ASN A 76 -2.97 -11.10 -27.40
N PRO A 77 -2.03 -12.03 -27.72
CA PRO A 77 -1.76 -12.38 -29.12
C PRO A 77 -2.98 -12.96 -29.86
N VAL A 78 -3.81 -13.76 -29.18
CA VAL A 78 -5.04 -14.32 -29.77
C VAL A 78 -6.07 -13.23 -30.01
N VAL A 79 -6.23 -12.31 -29.05
CA VAL A 79 -7.12 -11.15 -29.21
C VAL A 79 -6.62 -10.22 -30.31
N GLN A 80 -5.31 -9.96 -30.38
CA GLN A 80 -4.71 -9.14 -31.44
C GLN A 80 -4.88 -9.77 -32.82
N PHE A 81 -4.87 -11.10 -32.90
CA PHE A 81 -5.14 -11.81 -34.15
C PHE A 81 -6.58 -11.61 -34.64
N ILE A 82 -7.55 -11.51 -33.72
CA ILE A 82 -8.98 -11.37 -34.06
C ILE A 82 -9.38 -9.89 -34.25
N VAL A 83 -8.90 -9.01 -33.38
CA VAL A 83 -9.35 -7.60 -33.28
C VAL A 83 -8.37 -6.64 -33.99
N GLY A 84 -7.15 -7.08 -34.31
CA GLY A 84 -6.07 -6.26 -34.84
C GLY A 84 -5.10 -5.77 -33.75
N SER A 85 -4.11 -4.96 -34.14
CA SER A 85 -3.05 -4.52 -33.21
C SER A 85 -3.64 -3.79 -31.98
N GLN A 86 -3.19 -4.17 -30.79
CA GLN A 86 -3.59 -3.53 -29.55
C GLN A 86 -3.18 -2.06 -29.50
N GLU A 87 -2.03 -1.73 -30.10
CA GLU A 87 -1.59 -0.33 -30.27
C GLU A 87 -2.54 0.47 -31.16
N GLY A 88 -3.07 -0.11 -32.24
CA GLY A 88 -4.08 0.54 -33.06
C GLY A 88 -5.39 0.81 -32.31
N LEU A 89 -5.81 -0.14 -31.46
CA LEU A 89 -6.99 0.05 -30.62
C LEU A 89 -6.74 1.11 -29.54
N GLN A 90 -5.55 1.13 -28.92
CA GLN A 90 -5.18 2.13 -27.91
C GLN A 90 -5.00 3.53 -28.50
N ALA A 91 -4.52 3.63 -29.74
CA ALA A 91 -4.37 4.86 -30.49
C ALA A 91 -5.71 5.44 -30.99
N ALA A 92 -6.83 4.74 -30.78
CA ALA A 92 -8.14 5.27 -31.09
C ALA A 92 -8.49 6.42 -30.13
N VAL A 93 -8.29 7.63 -30.65
CA VAL A 93 -8.60 8.89 -29.98
C VAL A 93 -9.74 9.56 -30.71
N TRP A 94 -10.74 10.02 -29.95
CA TRP A 94 -11.75 10.90 -30.48
C TRP A 94 -11.35 12.35 -30.19
N HIS A 95 -11.03 13.09 -31.24
CA HIS A 95 -10.74 14.51 -31.16
C HIS A 95 -12.05 15.29 -31.09
N PHE A 96 -12.28 15.99 -29.98
CA PHE A 96 -13.40 16.88 -29.81
C PHE A 96 -12.90 18.32 -29.70
N GLU A 97 -13.24 19.15 -30.66
CA GLU A 97 -12.91 20.58 -30.65
C GLU A 97 -14.17 21.40 -30.40
N ALA A 98 -14.18 22.18 -29.32
CA ALA A 98 -15.25 23.12 -29.02
C ALA A 98 -14.70 24.38 -28.34
N PHE A 99 -15.24 25.55 -28.70
CA PHE A 99 -14.86 26.86 -28.13
C PHE A 99 -13.35 27.17 -28.20
N GLY A 100 -12.65 26.74 -29.26
CA GLY A 100 -11.22 26.97 -29.42
C GLY A 100 -10.33 26.14 -28.49
N ARG A 101 -10.87 25.07 -27.88
CA ARG A 101 -10.10 24.05 -27.16
C ARG A 101 -10.34 22.69 -27.78
N SER A 102 -9.24 21.98 -27.99
CA SER A 102 -9.22 20.60 -28.45
C SER A 102 -9.05 19.69 -27.24
N ALA A 103 -9.88 18.65 -27.15
CA ALA A 103 -9.82 17.61 -26.13
C ALA A 103 -9.73 16.23 -26.81
N ASP A 104 -8.73 15.45 -26.40
CA ASP A 104 -8.45 14.14 -26.95
C ASP A 104 -9.00 13.06 -26.02
N PHE A 105 -10.08 12.39 -26.43
CA PHE A 105 -10.68 11.29 -25.69
C PHE A 105 -10.11 9.95 -26.18
N ALA A 106 -9.09 9.44 -25.48
CA ALA A 106 -8.47 8.15 -25.74
C ALA A 106 -9.34 6.96 -25.27
N TRP A 107 -10.52 6.80 -25.86
CA TRP A 107 -11.45 5.71 -25.55
C TRP A 107 -10.87 4.32 -25.88
N GLY A 108 -9.96 4.28 -26.84
CA GLY A 108 -9.23 3.09 -27.23
C GLY A 108 -8.46 2.41 -26.10
N ALA A 109 -7.75 3.22 -25.30
CA ALA A 109 -7.01 2.74 -24.14
C ALA A 109 -7.94 2.11 -23.09
N PHE A 110 -9.11 2.71 -22.86
CA PHE A 110 -10.11 2.16 -21.97
C PHE A 110 -10.61 0.80 -22.43
N VAL A 111 -11.02 0.66 -23.71
CA VAL A 111 -11.49 -0.62 -24.26
C VAL A 111 -10.41 -1.69 -24.18
N SER A 112 -9.16 -1.35 -24.50
CA SER A 112 -8.02 -2.27 -24.39
C SER A 112 -7.83 -2.77 -22.94
N SER A 113 -7.91 -1.88 -21.95
CA SER A 113 -7.83 -2.26 -20.54
C SER A 113 -9.01 -3.13 -20.08
N ALA A 114 -10.23 -2.85 -20.56
CA ALA A 114 -11.42 -3.64 -20.26
C ALA A 114 -11.31 -5.06 -20.82
N ILE A 115 -10.81 -5.22 -22.05
CA ILE A 115 -10.52 -6.53 -22.65
C ILE A 115 -9.51 -7.31 -21.81
N THR A 116 -8.42 -6.64 -21.40
CA THR A 116 -7.37 -7.26 -20.56
C THR A 116 -7.94 -7.72 -19.22
N LEU A 117 -8.81 -6.90 -18.60
CA LEU A 117 -9.50 -7.25 -17.36
C LEU A 117 -10.40 -8.48 -17.53
N LEU A 118 -11.22 -8.52 -18.59
CA LEU A 118 -12.10 -9.66 -18.87
C LEU A 118 -11.31 -10.93 -19.15
N ALA A 119 -10.22 -10.83 -19.93
CA ALA A 119 -9.33 -11.95 -20.19
C ALA A 119 -8.67 -12.47 -18.90
N THR A 120 -8.21 -11.57 -18.04
CA THR A 120 -7.64 -11.91 -16.72
C THR A 120 -8.67 -12.61 -15.84
N ALA A 121 -9.89 -12.08 -15.75
CA ALA A 121 -10.98 -12.70 -15.00
C ALA A 121 -11.33 -14.11 -15.54
N LEU A 122 -11.34 -14.28 -16.86
CA LEU A 122 -11.62 -15.56 -17.50
C LEU A 122 -10.53 -16.59 -17.20
N VAL A 123 -9.26 -16.20 -17.23
CA VAL A 123 -8.13 -17.07 -16.85
C VAL A 123 -8.21 -17.46 -15.37
N ILE A 124 -8.52 -16.52 -14.47
CA ILE A 124 -8.70 -16.83 -13.04
C ILE A 124 -9.84 -17.82 -12.84
N TYR A 125 -10.98 -17.60 -13.48
CA TYR A 125 -12.13 -18.50 -13.42
C TYR A 125 -11.74 -19.92 -13.88
N TRP A 126 -11.02 -20.01 -15.00
CA TRP A 126 -10.56 -21.29 -15.55
C TRP A 126 -9.59 -21.99 -14.60
N LEU A 127 -8.65 -21.26 -14.00
CA LEU A 127 -7.67 -21.78 -13.05
C LEU A 127 -8.35 -22.34 -11.79
N VAL A 128 -9.29 -21.58 -11.20
CA VAL A 128 -10.07 -22.02 -10.02
C VAL A 128 -10.88 -23.27 -10.35
N HIS A 129 -11.51 -23.30 -11.52
CA HIS A 129 -12.32 -24.43 -11.98
C HIS A 129 -11.49 -25.69 -12.22
N ILE A 130 -10.32 -25.57 -12.87
CA ILE A 130 -9.38 -26.69 -13.12
C ILE A 130 -8.81 -27.25 -11.82
N LEU A 131 -8.41 -26.36 -10.91
CA LEU A 131 -7.87 -26.75 -9.60
C LEU A 131 -8.94 -27.37 -8.68
N LYS A 132 -10.21 -27.39 -9.09
CA LYS A 132 -11.32 -28.02 -8.33
C LYS A 132 -11.41 -27.52 -6.89
N LEU A 133 -11.01 -26.28 -6.63
CA LEU A 133 -11.17 -25.66 -5.30
C LEU A 133 -12.66 -25.53 -4.93
N ASP A 134 -13.55 -25.46 -5.92
CA ASP A 134 -15.01 -25.61 -5.79
C ASP A 134 -15.44 -26.95 -5.12
N ARG A 135 -14.64 -28.02 -5.27
CA ARG A 135 -14.90 -29.33 -4.65
C ARG A 135 -14.27 -29.48 -3.26
N LEU A 136 -13.40 -28.56 -2.85
CA LEU A 136 -12.83 -28.53 -1.50
C LEU A 136 -13.73 -27.80 -0.50
N ASP A 137 -14.74 -27.08 -0.99
CA ASP A 137 -15.89 -26.64 -0.19
C ASP A 137 -16.83 -27.84 0.08
N LYS A 138 -16.29 -28.88 0.73
CA LYS A 138 -17.13 -29.88 1.38
C LYS A 138 -17.80 -29.16 2.55
N LYS A 139 -19.13 -29.05 2.50
CA LYS A 139 -19.97 -28.59 3.61
C LYS A 139 -19.38 -29.09 4.93
N LYS A 140 -19.11 -28.15 5.84
CA LYS A 140 -18.98 -28.48 7.26
C LYS A 140 -20.31 -29.09 7.70
N GLU A 141 -20.32 -30.41 7.85
CA GLU A 141 -21.13 -31.06 8.89
C GLU A 141 -20.57 -30.64 10.25
#